data_AF-A0AA95HZN2-F1
#
_entry.id   AF-A0AA95HZN2-F1
#
_cell.length_a   1.000
_cell.length_b   1.000
_cell.length_c   1.000
_cell.angle_alpha   90.00
_cell.angle_beta   90.00
_cell.angle_gamma   90.00
#
_symmetry.space_group_name_H-M   'P 1'
#
loop_
_entity.id
_entity.type
_entity.pdbx_description
1 polymer ?
#
loop_
_entity_poly.entity_id
_entity_poly.type
_entity_poly.pdbx_seq_one_letter_code
_entity_poly.pdbx_strand_id
1 'polypeptide(L)'
;MNMIGQILSGNTKFAGEASFLPFGISREEQLLQLQTDEGFVRLAVQTLTSIIALINPVSIAITGDLPREAQLIKIYEGCVEYIPKEHMPKLFVKNDTNEEYMKGMVTETLESRAYHLRVIKKNNG
;
A
#
# COMPACT_ATOMS: atom_id res chain seq x y z
N MET A 1 1.56 3.25 3.58
CA MET A 1 1.93 3.59 2.19
C MET A 1 2.98 4.70 2.21
N ASN A 2 4.09 4.55 1.50
CA ASN A 2 5.20 5.51 1.50
C ASN A 2 5.22 6.28 0.17
N MET A 3 5.08 7.61 0.22
CA MET A 3 5.35 8.49 -0.92
C MET A 3 6.50 9.42 -0.54
N ILE A 4 7.61 9.36 -1.28
CA ILE A 4 8.74 10.29 -1.14
C ILE A 4 9.30 10.32 0.30
N GLY A 5 9.36 9.16 0.95
CA GLY A 5 9.92 9.02 2.30
C GLY A 5 9.00 9.51 3.43
N GLN A 6 7.76 9.92 3.14
CA GLN A 6 6.75 10.28 4.13
C GLN A 6 5.67 9.19 4.22
N ILE A 7 5.31 8.83 5.45
CA ILE A 7 4.18 7.94 5.71
C ILE A 7 2.90 8.76 5.53
N LEU A 8 2.06 8.33 4.59
CA LEU A 8 0.72 8.90 4.46
C LEU A 8 -0.18 8.30 5.55
N SER A 9 -0.37 9.04 6.64
CA SER A 9 -1.40 8.73 7.63
C SER A 9 -2.70 9.43 7.22
N GLY A 10 -3.75 8.66 6.92
CA GLY A 10 -5.08 9.21 6.68
C GLY A 10 -5.63 9.88 7.94
N ASN A 11 -6.67 10.70 7.78
CA ASN A 11 -7.31 11.45 8.88
C ASN A 11 -7.65 10.56 10.10
N THR A 12 -7.96 9.28 9.88
CA THR A 12 -8.32 8.30 10.92
C THR A 12 -7.31 7.17 11.09
N LYS A 13 -6.09 7.32 10.56
CA LYS A 13 -5.08 6.24 10.42
C LYS A 13 -5.52 5.05 9.55
N PHE A 14 -6.59 5.21 8.77
CA PHE A 14 -7.12 4.18 7.89
C PHE A 14 -6.52 4.20 6.47
N ALA A 15 -5.63 5.15 6.18
CA ALA A 15 -5.01 5.22 4.85
C ALA A 15 -4.12 4.00 4.59
N GLY A 16 -4.28 3.41 3.40
CA GLY A 16 -3.51 2.24 2.99
C GLY A 16 -4.21 0.90 3.25
N GLU A 17 -5.41 0.90 3.82
CA GLU A 17 -6.22 -0.31 4.04
C GLU A 17 -6.90 -0.78 2.74
N ALA A 18 -6.09 -1.26 1.80
CA ALA A 18 -6.54 -1.74 0.50
C ALA A 18 -7.55 -2.90 0.56
N SER A 19 -7.59 -3.63 1.68
CA SER A 19 -8.55 -4.72 1.92
C SER A 19 -10.01 -4.24 1.92
N PHE A 20 -10.25 -2.93 2.10
CA PHE A 20 -11.59 -2.32 2.12
C PHE A 20 -12.00 -1.70 0.77
N LEU A 21 -11.24 -1.91 -0.29
CA LEU A 21 -11.71 -1.53 -1.63
C LEU A 21 -13.02 -2.27 -1.96
N PRO A 22 -13.96 -1.64 -2.68
CA PRO A 22 -15.24 -2.25 -3.01
C PRO A 22 -15.06 -3.27 -4.15
N PHE A 23 -14.55 -4.45 -3.85
CA PHE A 23 -14.28 -5.52 -4.82
C PHE A 23 -15.53 -6.14 -5.46
N GLY A 24 -16.74 -5.71 -5.07
CA GLY A 24 -18.01 -6.25 -5.55
C GLY A 24 -18.35 -7.63 -4.99
N ILE A 25 -17.63 -8.09 -3.97
CA ILE A 25 -17.81 -9.37 -3.29
C ILE A 25 -17.83 -9.16 -1.77
N SER A 26 -18.37 -10.14 -1.04
CA SER A 26 -18.35 -10.13 0.42
C SER A 26 -16.92 -10.31 0.97
N ARG A 27 -16.73 -9.94 2.25
CA ARG A 27 -15.44 -10.12 2.93
C ARG A 27 -15.06 -11.59 3.08
N GLU A 28 -16.04 -12.47 3.28
CA GLU A 28 -15.80 -13.92 3.36
C GLU A 28 -15.30 -14.48 2.02
N GLU A 29 -15.95 -14.09 0.91
CA GLU A 29 -15.50 -14.47 -0.44
C GLU A 29 -14.13 -13.91 -0.78
N GLN A 30 -13.83 -12.68 -0.36
CA GLN A 30 -12.51 -12.08 -0.54
C GLN A 30 -11.42 -12.91 0.16
N LEU A 31 -11.67 -13.35 1.40
CA LEU A 31 -10.74 -14.20 2.15
C LEU A 31 -10.55 -15.56 1.48
N LEU A 32 -11.63 -16.17 0.97
CA LEU A 32 -11.56 -17.43 0.22
C LEU A 32 -10.71 -17.29 -1.04
N GLN A 33 -10.87 -16.19 -1.78
CA GLN A 33 -10.13 -15.97 -3.02
C GLN A 33 -8.65 -15.68 -2.80
N LEU A 34 -8.28 -15.05 -1.68
CA LEU A 34 -6.88 -14.87 -1.30
C LEU A 34 -6.15 -16.22 -1.08
N GLN A 35 -6.89 -17.31 -0.85
CA GLN A 35 -6.32 -18.67 -0.74
C GLN A 35 -6.07 -19.33 -2.10
N THR A 36 -6.46 -18.68 -3.21
CA THR A 36 -6.27 -19.21 -4.56
C THR A 36 -5.33 -18.31 -5.35
N ASP A 37 -4.49 -18.90 -6.20
CA ASP A 37 -3.55 -18.13 -7.02
C ASP A 37 -4.28 -17.14 -7.95
N GLU A 38 -5.38 -17.57 -8.58
CA GLU A 38 -6.18 -16.73 -9.48
C GLU A 38 -6.95 -15.63 -8.76
N GLY A 39 -7.61 -15.97 -7.64
CA GLY A 39 -8.30 -15.00 -6.80
C GLY A 39 -7.37 -13.94 -6.23
N PHE A 40 -6.18 -14.35 -5.77
CA PHE A 40 -5.13 -13.44 -5.31
C PHE A 40 -4.71 -12.47 -6.42
N VAL A 41 -4.38 -12.98 -7.61
CA VAL A 41 -3.98 -12.13 -8.75
C VAL A 41 -5.07 -11.12 -9.08
N ARG A 42 -6.34 -11.55 -9.15
CA ARG A 42 -7.46 -10.65 -9.45
C ARG A 42 -7.59 -9.52 -8.44
N LEU A 43 -7.58 -9.85 -7.15
CA LEU A 43 -7.69 -8.87 -6.07
C LEU A 43 -6.48 -7.92 -6.04
N ALA A 44 -5.28 -8.43 -6.31
CA ALA A 44 -4.07 -7.63 -6.42
C ALA A 44 -4.13 -6.64 -7.60
N VAL A 45 -4.60 -7.08 -8.78
CA VAL A 45 -4.76 -6.21 -9.96
C VAL A 45 -5.75 -5.08 -9.68
N GLN A 46 -6.92 -5.38 -9.09
CA GLN A 46 -7.92 -4.36 -8.73
C GLN A 46 -7.34 -3.34 -7.73
N THR A 47 -6.61 -3.84 -6.73
CA THR A 47 -5.95 -3.00 -5.73
C THR A 47 -4.90 -2.09 -6.33
N LEU A 48 -3.97 -2.66 -7.09
CA LEU A 48 -2.84 -1.92 -7.66
C LEU A 48 -3.29 -0.92 -8.70
N THR A 49 -4.23 -1.28 -9.58
CA THR A 49 -4.83 -0.36 -10.55
C THR A 49 -5.44 0.85 -9.83
N SER A 50 -6.16 0.62 -8.72
CA SER A 50 -6.74 1.72 -7.92
C SER A 50 -5.66 2.62 -7.33
N ILE A 51 -4.61 2.04 -6.75
CA ILE A 51 -3.48 2.80 -6.19
C ILE A 51 -2.77 3.60 -7.29
N ILE A 52 -2.50 2.98 -8.44
CA ILE A 52 -1.80 3.62 -9.56
C ILE A 52 -2.62 4.79 -10.09
N ALA A 53 -3.92 4.62 -10.31
CA ALA A 53 -4.79 5.67 -10.82
C ALA A 53 -4.95 6.85 -9.85
N LEU A 54 -5.02 6.58 -8.54
CA LEU A 54 -5.22 7.63 -7.54
C LEU A 54 -3.94 8.35 -7.15
N ILE A 55 -2.79 7.67 -7.22
CA ILE A 55 -1.55 8.15 -6.61
C ILE A 55 -0.42 8.35 -7.64
N ASN A 56 -0.45 7.63 -8.77
CA ASN A 56 0.59 7.64 -9.80
C ASN A 56 2.02 7.48 -9.22
N PRO A 57 2.29 6.39 -8.46
CA PRO A 57 3.58 6.20 -7.82
C PRO A 57 4.66 5.86 -8.86
N VAL A 58 5.93 6.15 -8.53
CA VAL A 58 7.08 5.73 -9.34
C VAL A 58 7.36 4.23 -9.19
N SER A 59 7.09 3.67 -8.01
CA SER A 59 7.33 2.26 -7.71
C SER A 59 6.40 1.75 -6.61
N ILE A 60 6.06 0.46 -6.66
CA ILE A 60 5.29 -0.23 -5.61
C ILE A 60 6.07 -1.47 -5.18
N ALA A 61 6.42 -1.51 -3.89
CA ALA A 61 6.94 -2.71 -3.25
C ALA A 61 5.77 -3.59 -2.79
N ILE A 62 5.81 -4.87 -3.17
CA ILE A 62 4.86 -5.88 -2.71
C ILE A 62 5.57 -6.74 -1.67
N THR A 63 4.96 -6.85 -0.49
CA THR A 63 5.59 -7.45 0.70
C THR A 63 4.70 -8.58 1.23
N GLY A 64 5.30 -9.51 1.97
CA GLY A 64 4.63 -10.69 2.53
C GLY A 64 5.00 -11.99 1.81
N ASP A 65 4.55 -13.12 2.37
CA ASP A 65 5.01 -14.47 1.98
C ASP A 65 4.46 -14.99 0.64
N LEU A 66 3.58 -14.21 -0.01
CA LEU A 66 2.65 -14.72 -1.02
C LEU A 66 2.86 -14.32 -2.49
N PRO A 67 3.68 -13.32 -2.90
CA PRO A 67 3.98 -13.16 -4.31
C PRO A 67 5.24 -13.96 -4.69
N ARG A 68 5.04 -15.13 -5.30
CA ARG A 68 6.08 -15.77 -6.13
C ARG A 68 6.31 -14.89 -7.37
N GLU A 69 7.54 -14.80 -7.87
CA GLU A 69 7.86 -13.99 -9.07
C GLU A 69 6.90 -14.23 -10.26
N ALA A 70 6.44 -15.48 -10.42
CA ALA A 70 5.45 -15.85 -11.43
C ALA A 70 4.09 -15.13 -11.30
N GLN A 71 3.66 -14.79 -10.08
CA GLN A 71 2.43 -14.02 -9.85
C GLN A 71 2.65 -12.53 -10.15
N LEU A 72 3.86 -12.01 -9.95
CA LEU A 72 4.18 -10.61 -10.24
C LEU A 72 3.97 -10.28 -11.74
N ILE A 73 4.35 -11.22 -12.61
CA ILE A 73 4.14 -11.09 -14.07
C ILE A 73 2.64 -11.01 -14.38
N LYS A 74 1.84 -11.95 -13.88
CA LYS A 74 0.38 -11.97 -14.09
C LYS A 74 -0.31 -10.70 -13.55
N ILE A 75 0.15 -10.21 -12.40
CA ILE A 75 -0.35 -8.97 -11.81
C ILE A 75 -0.01 -7.78 -12.71
N TYR A 76 1.23 -7.70 -13.20
CA TYR A 76 1.63 -6.63 -14.12
C TYR A 76 0.80 -6.66 -15.40
N GLU A 77 0.64 -7.84 -16.00
CA GLU A 77 -0.17 -8.06 -17.20
C GLU A 77 -1.63 -7.65 -16.99
N GLY A 78 -2.24 -8.03 -15.85
CA GLY A 78 -3.59 -7.61 -15.53
C GLY A 78 -3.73 -6.11 -15.29
N CYS A 79 -2.71 -5.44 -14.71
CA CYS A 79 -2.77 -3.99 -14.50
C CYS A 79 -2.71 -3.20 -15.82
N VAL A 80 -1.93 -3.66 -16.81
CA VAL A 80 -1.80 -2.94 -18.10
C VAL A 80 -3.04 -3.04 -18.99
N GLU A 81 -4.03 -3.87 -18.63
CA GLU A 81 -5.36 -3.85 -19.26
C GLU A 81 -6.15 -2.59 -18.89
N TYR A 82 -5.84 -1.97 -17.75
CA TYR A 82 -6.55 -0.80 -17.22
C TYR A 82 -5.68 0.47 -17.17
N ILE A 83 -4.36 0.31 -17.00
CA ILE A 83 -3.40 1.40 -16.87
C ILE A 83 -2.51 1.44 -18.12
N PRO A 84 -2.38 2.59 -18.82
CA PRO A 84 -1.42 2.75 -19.90
C PRO A 84 0.02 2.45 -19.42
N LYS A 85 0.82 1.76 -20.25
CA LYS A 85 2.15 1.28 -19.87
C LYS A 85 3.10 2.40 -19.41
N GLU A 86 2.94 3.59 -19.96
CA GLU A 86 3.69 4.81 -19.59
C GLU A 86 3.42 5.29 -18.15
N HIS A 87 2.30 4.87 -17.54
CA HIS A 87 1.92 5.18 -16.17
C HIS A 87 2.17 4.01 -15.20
N MET A 88 2.71 2.90 -15.69
CA MET A 88 2.99 1.76 -14.82
C MET A 88 4.19 2.02 -13.91
N PRO A 89 4.03 1.85 -12.58
CA PRO A 89 5.16 1.89 -11.66
C PRO A 89 6.07 0.67 -11.85
N LYS A 90 7.30 0.79 -11.36
CA LYS A 90 8.13 -0.41 -11.12
C LYS A 90 7.50 -1.24 -10.00
N LEU A 91 7.10 -2.48 -10.30
CA LEU A 91 6.64 -3.45 -9.32
C LEU A 91 7.80 -4.36 -8.91
N PHE A 92 7.97 -4.62 -7.61
CA PHE A 92 8.98 -5.55 -7.13
C PHE A 92 8.57 -6.18 -5.80
N VAL A 93 9.04 -7.41 -5.56
CA VAL A 93 8.84 -8.10 -4.28
C VAL A 93 9.94 -7.68 -3.31
N LYS A 94 9.56 -7.37 -2.07
CA LYS A 94 10.50 -7.09 -0.98
C LYS A 94 10.20 -8.01 0.20
N ASN A 95 11.10 -8.96 0.44
CA ASN A 95 10.95 -10.01 1.46
C ASN A 95 11.36 -9.57 2.87
N ASP A 96 12.11 -8.47 3.01
CA ASP A 96 12.48 -7.92 4.31
C ASP A 96 11.97 -6.47 4.44
N THR A 97 11.00 -6.29 5.33
CA THR A 97 10.37 -5.01 5.66
C THR A 97 10.64 -4.57 7.10
N ASN A 98 11.47 -5.29 7.85
CA ASN A 98 11.68 -5.02 9.28
C ASN A 98 12.27 -3.63 9.51
N GLU A 99 13.22 -3.21 8.67
CA GLU A 99 13.83 -1.89 8.78
C GLU A 99 12.83 -0.76 8.53
N GLU A 100 11.96 -0.88 7.50
CA GLU A 100 10.93 0.13 7.24
C GLU A 100 9.83 0.17 8.31
N TYR A 101 9.43 -0.98 8.86
CA TYR A 101 8.46 -1.05 9.94
C TYR A 101 8.99 -0.34 11.20
N MET A 102 10.23 -0.67 11.61
CA MET A 102 10.90 -0.02 12.74
C MET A 102 11.08 1.47 12.50
N LYS A 103 11.49 1.87 11.29
CA LYS A 103 11.63 3.27 10.92
C LYS A 103 10.28 4.01 10.95
N GLY A 104 9.20 3.36 10.54
CA GLY A 104 7.85 3.91 10.61
C GLY A 104 7.40 4.18 12.04
N MET A 105 7.55 3.20 12.94
CA MET A 105 7.21 3.37 14.36
C MET A 105 8.05 4.46 15.04
N VAL A 106 9.35 4.54 14.74
CA VAL A 106 10.24 5.58 15.27
C VAL A 106 9.81 6.96 14.74
N THR A 107 9.51 7.06 13.45
CA THR A 107 9.06 8.31 12.82
C THR A 107 7.73 8.77 13.41
N GLU A 108 6.73 7.90 13.54
CA GLU A 108 5.45 8.23 14.18
C GLU A 108 5.63 8.69 15.65
N THR A 109 6.52 8.03 16.39
CA THR A 109 6.83 8.40 17.78
C THR A 109 7.48 9.78 17.86
N LEU A 110 8.40 10.10 16.94
CA LEU A 110 9.07 11.38 16.88
C LEU A 110 8.13 12.51 16.44
N GLU A 111 7.27 12.27 15.45
CA GLU A 111 6.28 13.24 14.97
C GLU A 111 5.23 13.56 16.04
N SER A 112 4.74 12.54 16.77
CA SER A 112 3.84 12.73 17.92
C SER A 112 4.45 13.65 18.98
N ARG A 113 5.73 13.48 19.32
CA ARG A 113 6.44 14.34 20.28
C ARG A 113 6.67 15.75 19.76
N ALA A 114 7.04 15.90 18.49
CA ALA A 114 7.25 17.20 17.87
C ALA A 114 5.95 18.03 17.79
N TYR A 115 4.82 17.37 17.55
CA TYR A 115 3.50 18.00 17.56
C TYR A 115 3.14 18.55 18.95
N HIS A 116 3.30 17.75 20.01
CA HIS A 116 3.05 18.20 21.37
C HIS A 116 3.88 19.43 21.78
N LEU A 117 5.16 19.47 21.37
CA LEU A 117 6.03 20.62 21.67
C LEU A 117 5.62 21.89 20.93
N ARG A 118 5.12 21.79 19.69
CA ARG A 118 4.60 22.93 18.94
C ARG A 118 3.31 23.49 19.54
N VAL A 119 2.41 22.64 20.01
CA VAL A 119 1.16 23.06 20.66
C VAL A 119 1.43 23.80 21.97
N ILE A 120 2.37 23.34 22.79
CA ILE A 120 2.74 24.00 24.05
C ILE A 120 3.35 25.40 23.80
N LYS A 121 4.18 25.57 22.76
CA LYS A 121 4.75 26.88 22.42
C LYS A 121 3.71 27.88 21.91
N LYS A 122 2.62 27.43 21.28
CA LYS A 122 1.58 28.30 20.73
C LYS A 122 0.57 28.81 21.78
N ASN A 123 0.44 28.09 22.90
CA ASN A 123 -0.46 28.47 24.01
C ASN A 123 0.21 29.34 25.09
N ASN A 124 1.53 29.56 25.00
CA ASN A 124 2.31 30.40 25.92
C ASN A 124 2.81 31.70 25.26
N GLY A 125 2.15 32.16 24.18
CA GLY A 125 2.46 33.39 23.46
C GLY A 125 1.26 34.32 23.38
#